data_AF-A0A2N5KMY8-F1
#
_entry.id   AF-A0A2N5KMY8-F1
#
_cell.length_a   1.000
_cell.length_b   1.000
_cell.length_c   1.000
_cell.angle_alpha   90.00
_cell.angle_beta   90.00
_cell.angle_gamma   90.00
#
_symmetry.space_group_name_H-M   'P 1'
#
loop_
_entity.id
_entity.type
_entity.pdbx_description
1 polymer ?
#
loop_
_entity_poly.entity_id
_entity_poly.type
_entity_poly.pdbx_seq_one_letter_code
_entity_poly.pdbx_strand_id
1 'polypeptide(L)'
;DEVERQVREAYSGSKLEQAAVNETKAKYVDAEALRERLEGLRRTWPELREKVEAQLMPADELREKLRAAGCPTSPEEIALSIEDFKATYRRAQMLRKRYTVLDVANEVGILDECVEELFAPGGFWARDTAEKAT
;
A
#
# COMPACT_ATOMS: atom_id res chain seq x y z
N ASP A 1 -20.11 -1.17 -12.12
CA ASP A 1 -19.13 -0.19 -11.63
C ASP A 1 -17.71 -0.68 -11.89
N GLU A 2 -16.85 0.20 -12.40
CA GLU A 2 -15.44 -0.10 -12.73
C GLU A 2 -14.66 -0.59 -11.50
N VAL A 3 -14.83 0.10 -10.37
CA VAL A 3 -14.17 -0.22 -9.09
C VAL A 3 -14.57 -1.60 -8.59
N GLU A 4 -15.85 -1.98 -8.69
CA GLU A 4 -16.29 -3.32 -8.29
C GLU A 4 -15.65 -4.41 -9.17
N ARG A 5 -15.51 -4.17 -10.48
CA ARG A 5 -14.87 -5.12 -11.38
C ARG A 5 -13.40 -5.34 -11.02
N GLN A 6 -12.66 -4.25 -10.77
CA GLN A 6 -11.25 -4.32 -10.36
C GLN A 6 -11.07 -5.07 -9.03
N VAL A 7 -11.96 -4.82 -8.05
CA VAL A 7 -11.91 -5.54 -6.77
C VAL A 7 -12.23 -7.03 -6.95
N ARG A 8 -13.23 -7.37 -7.75
CA ARG A 8 -13.58 -8.77 -8.02
C ARG A 8 -12.47 -9.50 -8.78
N GLU A 9 -11.82 -8.84 -9.72
CA GLU A 9 -10.65 -9.38 -10.42
C GLU A 9 -9.49 -9.63 -9.44
N ALA A 10 -9.17 -8.65 -8.58
CA ALA A 10 -8.09 -8.75 -7.60
C ALA A 10 -8.30 -9.86 -6.55
N TYR A 11 -9.56 -10.24 -6.29
CA TYR A 11 -9.96 -11.27 -5.32
C TYR A 11 -10.64 -12.48 -5.95
N SER A 12 -10.53 -12.67 -7.26
CA SER A 12 -11.23 -13.76 -7.96
C SER A 12 -10.87 -15.13 -7.37
N GLY A 13 -11.90 -15.92 -7.04
CA GLY A 13 -11.73 -17.24 -6.41
C GLY A 13 -11.37 -17.20 -4.92
N SER A 14 -11.23 -16.02 -4.32
CA SER A 14 -11.03 -15.84 -2.88
C SER A 14 -12.36 -15.82 -2.13
N LYS A 15 -12.39 -16.45 -0.95
CA LYS A 15 -13.52 -16.31 0.00
C LYS A 15 -13.72 -14.86 0.49
N LEU A 16 -12.75 -13.99 0.24
CA LEU A 16 -12.76 -12.59 0.63
C LEU A 16 -13.36 -11.66 -0.42
N GLU A 17 -13.70 -12.14 -1.61
CA GLU A 17 -14.16 -11.30 -2.73
C GLU A 17 -15.33 -10.38 -2.34
N GLN A 18 -16.39 -10.93 -1.77
CA GLN A 18 -17.57 -10.14 -1.38
C GLN A 18 -17.26 -9.16 -0.24
N ALA A 19 -16.37 -9.54 0.69
CA ALA A 19 -15.93 -8.65 1.75
C ALA A 19 -15.13 -7.48 1.16
N ALA A 20 -14.14 -7.75 0.29
CA ALA A 20 -13.34 -6.72 -0.36
C ALA A 20 -14.20 -5.72 -1.17
N VAL A 21 -15.24 -6.21 -1.87
CA VAL A 21 -16.20 -5.34 -2.56
C VAL A 21 -16.91 -4.42 -1.57
N ASN A 22 -17.42 -4.95 -0.46
CA ASN A 22 -18.12 -4.16 0.54
C ASN A 22 -17.21 -3.15 1.23
N GLU A 23 -15.98 -3.54 1.56
CA GLU A 23 -15.00 -2.67 2.22
C GLU A 23 -14.54 -1.54 1.29
N THR A 24 -14.34 -1.83 0.00
CA THR A 24 -13.95 -0.81 -1.00
C THR A 24 -15.11 0.14 -1.28
N LYS A 25 -16.34 -0.37 -1.44
CA LYS A 25 -17.54 0.47 -1.63
C LYS A 25 -17.80 1.41 -0.46
N ALA A 26 -17.53 0.98 0.77
CA ALA A 26 -17.71 1.82 1.95
C ALA A 26 -16.77 3.06 1.97
N LYS A 27 -15.66 3.03 1.22
CA LYS A 27 -14.74 4.17 1.07
C LYS A 27 -15.07 5.04 -0.13
N TYR A 28 -15.83 4.50 -1.08
CA TYR A 28 -16.11 5.16 -2.34
C TYR A 28 -16.98 6.39 -2.08
N VAL A 29 -16.49 7.52 -2.57
CA VAL A 29 -17.21 8.80 -2.56
C VAL A 29 -17.50 9.20 -4.00
N ASP A 30 -18.53 10.02 -4.20
CA ASP A 30 -18.78 10.58 -5.51
C ASP A 30 -17.68 11.57 -5.94
N ALA A 31 -17.73 12.00 -7.20
CA ALA A 31 -16.71 12.85 -7.79
C ALA A 31 -16.57 14.22 -7.09
N GLU A 32 -17.66 14.77 -6.53
CA GLU A 32 -17.61 16.07 -5.86
C GLU A 32 -16.99 15.94 -4.47
N ALA A 33 -17.40 14.93 -3.72
CA ALA A 33 -16.79 14.61 -2.43
C ALA A 33 -15.31 14.22 -2.56
N LEU A 34 -14.91 13.53 -3.65
CA LEU A 34 -13.51 13.28 -3.95
C LEU A 34 -12.76 14.58 -4.22
N ARG A 35 -13.32 15.49 -5.03
CA ARG A 35 -12.74 16.81 -5.29
C ARG A 35 -12.52 17.59 -4.00
N GLU A 36 -13.53 17.70 -3.15
CA GLU A 36 -13.43 18.41 -1.87
C GLU A 36 -12.33 17.81 -0.98
N ARG A 37 -12.24 16.48 -0.92
CA ARG A 37 -11.19 15.77 -0.17
C ARG A 37 -9.79 16.10 -0.68
N LEU A 38 -9.58 16.01 -2.00
CA LEU A 38 -8.27 16.26 -2.62
C LEU A 38 -7.85 17.73 -2.47
N GLU A 39 -8.80 18.66 -2.59
CA GLU A 39 -8.55 20.08 -2.34
C GLU A 39 -8.20 20.37 -0.88
N GLY A 40 -8.91 19.72 0.05
CA GLY A 40 -8.59 19.77 1.48
C GLY A 40 -7.19 19.24 1.78
N LEU A 41 -6.82 18.10 1.19
CA LEU A 41 -5.49 17.52 1.31
C LEU A 41 -4.43 18.47 0.76
N ARG A 42 -4.62 19.00 -0.46
CA ARG A 42 -3.68 19.94 -1.09
C ARG A 42 -3.41 21.15 -0.21
N ARG A 43 -4.46 21.73 0.38
CA ARG A 43 -4.35 22.90 1.26
C ARG A 43 -3.58 22.61 2.56
N THR A 44 -3.76 21.40 3.11
CA THR A 44 -3.17 21.00 4.41
C THR A 44 -1.86 20.25 4.28
N TRP A 45 -1.44 19.91 3.05
CA TRP A 45 -0.30 19.04 2.77
C TRP A 45 1.03 19.52 3.38
N PRO A 46 1.43 20.81 3.30
CA PRO A 46 2.71 21.24 3.87
C PRO A 46 2.83 20.94 5.36
N GLU A 47 1.80 21.25 6.14
CA GLU A 47 1.78 20.97 7.59
C GLU A 47 1.61 19.49 7.90
N LEU A 48 0.81 18.78 7.11
CA LEU A 48 0.59 17.34 7.30
C LEU A 48 1.89 16.57 7.06
N ARG A 49 2.65 16.94 6.03
CA ARG A 49 3.93 16.33 5.67
C ARG A 49 4.91 16.40 6.85
N GLU A 50 5.10 17.57 7.44
CA GLU A 50 6.01 17.74 8.59
C GLU A 50 5.61 16.84 9.77
N LYS A 51 4.30 16.79 10.08
CA LYS A 51 3.77 15.95 11.17
C LYS A 51 3.95 14.46 10.90
N VAL A 52 3.81 14.04 9.65
CA VAL A 52 4.01 12.64 9.24
C VAL A 52 5.50 12.29 9.30
N GLU A 53 6.38 13.11 8.72
CA GLU A 53 7.83 12.90 8.75
C GLU A 53 8.38 12.79 10.18
N ALA A 54 7.85 13.58 11.12
CA ALA A 54 8.24 13.52 12.54
C ALA A 54 7.86 12.20 13.25
N GLN A 55 6.96 11.40 12.69
CA GLN A 55 6.47 10.16 13.29
C GLN A 55 6.96 8.89 12.58
N LEU A 56 7.47 9.02 11.36
CA LEU A 56 7.91 7.88 10.55
C LEU A 56 9.32 7.45 10.93
N MET A 57 9.46 6.14 11.14
CA MET A 57 10.77 5.49 11.26
C MET A 57 11.29 5.14 9.85
N PRO A 58 12.57 5.38 9.55
CA PRO A 58 13.17 4.91 8.31
C PRO A 58 12.97 3.40 8.12
N ALA A 59 12.70 2.96 6.89
CA ALA A 59 12.40 1.57 6.60
C ALA A 59 13.53 0.61 7.00
N ASP A 60 14.79 1.01 6.76
CA ASP A 60 15.97 0.24 7.14
C ASP A 60 16.04 0.09 8.68
N GLU A 61 15.78 1.16 9.44
CA GLU A 61 15.76 1.10 10.90
C GLU A 61 14.63 0.19 11.42
N LEU A 62 13.43 0.29 10.84
CA LEU A 62 12.30 -0.56 11.22
C LEU A 62 12.63 -2.04 10.97
N ARG A 63 13.29 -2.34 9.85
CA ARG A 63 13.69 -3.71 9.50
C ARG A 63 14.72 -4.28 10.46
N GLU A 64 15.72 -3.50 10.87
CA GLU A 64 16.68 -3.93 11.89
C GLU A 64 16.00 -4.24 13.23
N LYS A 65 15.02 -3.41 13.65
CA LYS A 65 14.27 -3.67 14.88
C LYS A 65 13.42 -4.94 14.79
N LEU A 66 12.77 -5.19 13.66
CA LEU A 66 12.02 -6.43 13.42
C LEU A 66 12.96 -7.65 13.46
N ARG A 67 14.13 -7.56 12.81
CA ARG A 67 15.14 -8.63 12.85
C ARG A 67 15.62 -8.90 14.27
N ALA A 68 15.93 -7.86 15.03
CA ALA A 68 16.37 -7.99 16.42
C ALA A 68 15.30 -8.61 17.33
N ALA A 69 14.01 -8.42 17.01
CA ALA A 69 12.89 -9.05 17.69
C ALA A 69 12.62 -10.50 17.23
N GLY A 70 13.38 -11.03 16.26
CA GLY A 70 13.15 -12.35 15.66
C GLY A 70 11.92 -12.41 14.75
N CYS A 71 11.45 -11.27 14.25
CA CYS A 71 10.36 -11.21 13.28
C CYS A 71 10.87 -11.39 11.85
N PRO A 72 10.04 -11.95 10.93
CA PRO A 72 10.39 -12.04 9.53
C PRO A 72 10.55 -10.65 8.91
N THR A 73 11.58 -10.48 8.08
CA THR A 73 11.95 -9.21 7.45
C THR A 73 11.90 -9.20 5.94
N SER A 74 11.65 -10.35 5.32
CA SER A 74 11.39 -10.46 3.89
C SER A 74 10.17 -11.36 3.60
N PRO A 75 9.57 -11.23 2.41
CA PRO A 75 8.41 -12.04 2.03
C PRO A 75 8.70 -13.55 2.01
N GLU A 76 9.93 -13.95 1.66
CA GLU A 76 10.29 -15.36 1.56
C GLU A 76 10.28 -16.05 2.94
N GLU A 77 10.58 -15.32 4.02
CA GLU A 77 10.54 -15.83 5.39
C GLU A 77 9.12 -16.23 5.84
N ILE A 78 8.10 -15.70 5.17
CA ILE A 78 6.69 -16.06 5.37
C ILE A 78 6.12 -16.88 4.21
N ALA A 79 6.98 -17.52 3.41
CA ALA A 79 6.64 -18.34 2.26
C ALA A 79 5.86 -17.61 1.17
N LEU A 80 6.18 -16.33 0.93
CA LEU A 80 5.60 -15.53 -0.14
C LEU A 80 6.68 -15.12 -1.15
N SER A 81 6.39 -15.24 -2.45
CA SER A 81 7.29 -14.75 -3.50
C SER A 81 7.31 -13.21 -3.51
N ILE A 82 8.40 -12.63 -3.99
CA ILE A 82 8.52 -11.17 -4.11
C ILE A 82 7.49 -10.58 -5.08
N GLU A 83 7.13 -11.34 -6.13
CA GLU A 83 6.12 -10.97 -7.14
C GLU A 83 4.71 -10.98 -6.53
N ASP A 84 4.36 -12.05 -5.80
CA ASP A 84 3.08 -12.12 -5.09
C ASP A 84 2.98 -11.05 -4.01
N PHE A 85 4.09 -10.78 -3.32
CA PHE A 85 4.17 -9.73 -2.30
C PHE A 85 3.92 -8.34 -2.90
N LYS A 86 4.49 -8.02 -4.07
CA LYS A 86 4.19 -6.78 -4.79
C LYS A 86 2.70 -6.61 -5.05
N ALA A 87 2.02 -7.67 -5.49
CA ALA A 87 0.57 -7.65 -5.71
C ALA A 87 -0.24 -7.41 -4.41
N THR A 88 0.33 -7.67 -3.23
CA THR A 88 -0.37 -7.45 -1.95
C THR A 88 -0.59 -5.97 -1.62
N TYR A 89 0.19 -5.02 -2.15
CA TYR A 89 -0.02 -3.59 -1.87
C TYR A 89 -1.40 -3.10 -2.33
N ARG A 90 -1.80 -3.49 -3.55
CA ARG A 90 -3.13 -3.22 -4.10
C ARG A 90 -4.23 -3.94 -3.31
N ARG A 91 -4.02 -5.20 -2.96
CA ARG A 91 -4.98 -5.96 -2.12
C ARG A 91 -5.13 -5.32 -0.72
N ALA A 92 -4.04 -4.87 -0.11
CA ALA A 92 -4.05 -4.26 1.21
C ALA A 92 -4.91 -2.98 1.25
N GLN A 93 -4.89 -2.18 0.18
CA GLN A 93 -5.75 -1.01 0.01
C GLN A 93 -7.25 -1.36 0.05
N MET A 94 -7.62 -2.53 -0.46
CA MET A 94 -9.01 -3.01 -0.57
C MET A 94 -9.49 -3.83 0.65
N LEU A 95 -8.57 -4.33 1.48
CA LEU A 95 -8.87 -5.37 2.48
C LEU A 95 -9.67 -4.87 3.70
N ARG A 96 -9.62 -3.58 4.03
CA ARG A 96 -10.24 -3.01 5.25
C ARG A 96 -10.93 -1.69 4.96
N LYS A 97 -12.06 -1.42 5.62
CA LYS A 97 -12.87 -0.19 5.60
C LYS A 97 -12.16 1.08 6.05
N ARG A 98 -11.01 0.95 6.73
CA ARG A 98 -10.26 2.12 7.20
C ARG A 98 -9.63 2.85 6.03
N TYR A 99 -9.72 4.18 6.06
CA TYR A 99 -8.99 5.05 5.14
C TYR A 99 -7.53 5.14 5.57
N THR A 100 -6.60 4.92 4.64
CA THR A 100 -5.15 4.80 4.87
C THR A 100 -4.37 5.57 3.80
N VAL A 101 -3.04 5.64 3.96
CA VAL A 101 -2.15 6.23 2.95
C VAL A 101 -2.26 5.56 1.57
N LEU A 102 -2.61 4.28 1.52
CA LEU A 102 -2.83 3.58 0.26
C LEU A 102 -4.08 4.09 -0.47
N ASP A 103 -5.11 4.50 0.28
CA ASP A 103 -6.31 5.12 -0.28
C ASP A 103 -5.99 6.51 -0.83
N VAL A 104 -5.20 7.32 -0.11
CA VAL A 104 -4.71 8.62 -0.60
C VAL A 104 -3.93 8.46 -1.89
N ALA A 105 -2.95 7.55 -1.92
CA ALA A 105 -2.12 7.29 -3.09
C ALA A 105 -2.95 6.78 -4.28
N ASN A 106 -3.99 5.99 -4.03
CA ASN A 106 -4.92 5.53 -5.06
C ASN A 106 -5.78 6.69 -5.60
N GLU A 107 -6.33 7.53 -4.72
CA GLU A 107 -7.19 8.67 -5.09
C GLU A 107 -6.45 9.76 -5.87
N VAL A 108 -5.16 9.98 -5.58
CA VAL A 108 -4.31 10.91 -6.33
C VAL A 108 -3.62 10.27 -7.54
N GLY A 109 -3.81 8.96 -7.75
CA GLY A 109 -3.36 8.24 -8.94
C GLY A 109 -1.89 7.82 -8.97
N ILE A 110 -1.18 7.83 -7.84
CA ILE A 110 0.26 7.53 -7.76
C ILE A 110 0.58 6.19 -7.10
N LEU A 111 -0.43 5.42 -6.66
CA LEU A 111 -0.20 4.16 -5.92
C LEU A 111 0.68 3.18 -6.70
N ASP A 112 0.43 2.99 -7.99
CA ASP A 112 1.24 2.05 -8.79
C ASP A 112 2.68 2.53 -8.92
N GLU A 113 2.88 3.82 -9.18
CA GLU A 113 4.22 4.41 -9.30
C GLU A 113 5.01 4.20 -8.00
N CYS A 114 4.40 4.51 -6.84
CA CYS A 114 5.02 4.27 -5.54
C CYS A 114 5.34 2.79 -5.31
N VAL A 115 4.47 1.86 -5.73
CA VAL A 115 4.74 0.42 -5.59
C VAL A 115 5.87 0.01 -6.52
N GLU A 116 5.86 0.43 -7.79
CA GLU A 116 6.93 0.11 -8.75
C GLU A 116 8.31 0.57 -8.24
N GLU A 117 8.41 1.78 -7.70
CA GLU A 117 9.66 2.32 -7.15
C GLU A 117 10.27 1.44 -6.05
N LEU A 118 9.43 0.78 -5.23
CA LEU A 118 9.93 -0.10 -4.16
C LEU A 118 10.65 -1.35 -4.70
N PHE A 119 10.28 -1.81 -5.90
CA PHE A 119 10.81 -3.03 -6.53
C PHE A 119 11.73 -2.76 -7.73
N ALA A 120 11.79 -1.51 -8.20
CA ALA A 120 12.73 -1.09 -9.23
C ALA A 120 14.19 -1.16 -8.75
N PRO A 121 15.19 -1.22 -9.64
CA PRO A 121 16.60 -1.22 -9.24
C PRO A 121 16.95 -0.05 -8.29
N GLY A 122 17.54 -0.38 -7.14
CA GLY A 122 17.84 0.60 -6.07
C GLY A 122 16.68 0.84 -5.09
N GLY A 123 15.48 0.35 -5.38
CA GLY A 123 14.33 0.35 -4.49
C GLY A 123 14.52 -0.56 -3.27
N PHE A 124 13.73 -0.33 -2.22
CA PHE A 124 13.90 -0.99 -0.92
C PHE A 124 13.97 -2.51 -1.04
N TRP A 125 13.04 -3.13 -1.79
CA TRP A 125 12.96 -4.58 -1.96
C TRP A 125 13.94 -5.13 -3.01
N ALA A 126 14.41 -4.30 -3.93
CA ALA A 126 15.39 -4.71 -4.95
C ALA A 126 16.82 -4.81 -4.39
N ARG A 127 17.14 -4.06 -3.33
CA ARG A 127 18.45 -4.14 -2.65
C ARG A 127 18.65 -5.50 -1.96
N ASP A 128 17.57 -6.07 -1.44
CA ASP A 128 17.59 -7.35 -0.72
C ASP A 128 17.89 -8.56 -1.59
N THR A 129 17.39 -8.57 -2.82
CA THR A 129 17.67 -9.64 -3.78
C THR A 129 19.14 -9.65 -4.19
N ALA A 130 19.80 -8.49 -4.22
CA ALA A 130 21.23 -8.38 -4.50
C ALA A 130 22.10 -8.82 -3.30
N GLU A 131 21.74 -8.45 -2.07
CA GLU A 131 22.47 -8.85 -0.86
C GLU A 131 22.37 -10.35 -0.56
N LYS A 132 21.23 -11.00 -0.86
CA LYS A 132 21.07 -12.46 -0.69
C LYS A 132 21.74 -13.29 -1.80
N ALA A 133 22.12 -12.68 -2.92
CA ALA A 133 22.75 -13.35 -4.06
C ALA A 133 24.29 -13.35 -3.98
N THR A 134 24.88 -12.71 -2.97
CA THR A 134 26.33 -12.62 -2.71
C THR A 134 26.70 -13.45 -1.49
#